data_AF-K2FAA5-F1
#
_entry.id   AF-K2FAA5-F1
#
_cell.length_a   1.000
_cell.length_b   1.000
_cell.length_c   1.000
_cell.angle_alpha   90.00
_cell.angle_beta   90.00
_cell.angle_gamma   90.00
#
_symmetry.space_group_name_H-M   'P 1'
#
loop_
_entity.id
_entity.type
_entity.pdbx_description
1 polymer ?
#
loop_
_entity_poly.entity_id
_entity_poly.type
_entity_poly.pdbx_seq_one_letter_code
_entity_poly.pdbx_strand_id
1 'polypeptide(L)'
;LPEGEKEEIRSLYRGYGFKDKELENIVDKITTNKKIWINIMLNQELKLEPIERKEALPYALIVGFSALVGSFIPLLSFFFLPIKSAIYISLTISSIALFAVGFYKAKVTLGRNMIVQGLEMMFIGIFSALIGYFIGSLFKV
;
A
#
# COMPACT_ATOMS: atom_id res chain seq x y z
N LEU A 1 10.34 -12.46 30.62
CA LEU A 1 9.20 -12.81 29.72
C LEU A 1 8.00 -12.10 30.31
N PRO A 2 7.31 -11.20 29.60
CA PRO A 2 6.22 -10.45 30.20
C PRO A 2 5.06 -11.43 30.46
N GLU A 3 4.66 -11.60 31.72
CA GLU A 3 3.50 -12.44 32.10
C GLU A 3 2.21 -12.06 31.32
N GLY A 4 2.11 -10.81 30.87
CA GLY A 4 1.01 -10.33 30.02
C GLY A 4 0.88 -11.06 28.68
N GLU A 5 1.98 -11.27 27.94
CA GLU A 5 1.94 -11.94 26.62
C GLU A 5 1.51 -13.41 26.73
N LYS A 6 1.76 -14.05 27.89
CA LYS A 6 1.30 -15.41 28.17
C LYS A 6 -0.21 -15.46 28.40
N GLU A 7 -0.76 -14.44 29.06
CA GLU A 7 -2.21 -14.31 29.26
C GLU A 7 -2.95 -14.02 27.94
N GLU A 8 -2.34 -13.27 27.01
CA GLU A 8 -2.89 -13.03 25.68
C GLU A 8 -3.09 -14.34 24.91
N ILE A 9 -2.10 -15.24 24.92
CA ILE A 9 -2.24 -16.59 24.32
C ILE A 9 -3.28 -17.43 25.06
N ARG A 10 -3.30 -17.38 26.40
CA ARG A 10 -4.31 -18.10 27.19
C ARG A 10 -5.73 -17.65 26.80
N SER A 11 -5.94 -16.35 26.64
CA SER A 11 -7.20 -15.76 26.21
C SER A 11 -7.58 -16.16 24.78
N LEU A 12 -6.62 -16.11 23.85
CA LEU A 12 -6.81 -16.52 22.44
C LEU A 12 -7.30 -17.97 22.33
N TYR A 13 -6.61 -18.92 22.96
CA TYR A 13 -6.96 -20.34 22.90
C TYR A 13 -8.21 -20.68 23.72
N ARG A 14 -8.49 -19.95 24.81
CA ARG A 14 -9.79 -20.04 25.49
C ARG A 14 -10.92 -19.61 24.54
N GLY A 15 -10.69 -18.59 23.70
CA GLY A 15 -11.61 -18.16 22.64
C GLY A 15 -11.88 -19.22 21.57
N TYR A 16 -10.91 -20.11 21.30
CA TYR A 16 -11.10 -21.29 20.45
C TYR A 16 -11.81 -22.47 21.15
N GLY A 17 -12.08 -22.36 22.45
CA GLY A 17 -12.85 -23.35 23.21
C GLY A 17 -12.02 -24.29 24.09
N PHE A 18 -10.70 -24.13 24.17
CA PHE A 18 -9.84 -24.94 25.05
C PHE A 18 -10.02 -24.55 26.53
N LYS A 19 -9.97 -25.55 27.44
CA LYS A 19 -10.23 -25.36 28.87
C LYS A 19 -9.25 -26.13 29.77
N ASP A 20 -9.19 -25.71 31.03
CA ASP A 20 -8.52 -26.41 32.13
C ASP A 20 -7.07 -26.82 31.82
N LYS A 21 -6.71 -28.09 32.10
CA LYS A 21 -5.35 -28.63 31.90
C LYS A 21 -4.91 -28.61 30.44
N GLU A 22 -5.84 -28.72 29.50
CA GLU A 22 -5.49 -28.72 28.08
C GLU A 22 -5.02 -27.32 27.64
N LEU A 23 -5.71 -26.28 28.10
CA LEU A 23 -5.32 -24.89 27.86
C LEU A 23 -3.93 -24.59 28.42
N GLU A 24 -3.67 -24.93 29.69
CA GLU A 24 -2.37 -24.67 30.30
C GLU A 24 -1.24 -25.45 29.61
N ASN A 25 -1.47 -26.71 29.22
CA ASN A 25 -0.48 -27.48 28.46
C ASN A 25 -0.16 -26.84 27.11
N ILE A 26 -1.17 -26.31 26.39
CA ILE A 26 -0.96 -25.63 25.10
C ILE A 26 -0.12 -24.36 25.31
N VAL A 27 -0.52 -23.52 26.27
CA VAL A 27 0.18 -22.27 26.59
C VAL A 27 1.63 -22.53 26.99
N ASP A 28 1.88 -23.53 27.85
CA ASP A 28 3.23 -23.90 28.27
C ASP A 28 4.07 -24.45 27.11
N LYS A 29 3.49 -25.27 26.23
CA LYS A 29 4.19 -25.81 25.07
C LYS A 29 4.58 -24.71 24.07
N ILE A 30 3.70 -23.75 23.84
CA ILE A 30 3.93 -22.61 22.94
C ILE A 30 5.00 -21.69 23.52
N THR A 31 4.88 -21.31 24.79
CA THR A 31 5.79 -20.38 25.46
C THR A 31 7.20 -20.95 25.66
N THR A 32 7.37 -22.28 25.65
CA THR A 32 8.68 -22.94 25.67
C THR A 32 9.51 -22.60 24.42
N ASN A 33 8.87 -22.40 23.26
CA ASN A 33 9.58 -22.09 22.01
C ASN A 33 9.28 -20.65 21.56
N LYS A 34 10.22 -19.74 21.83
CA LYS A 34 10.12 -18.31 21.48
C LYS A 34 9.79 -18.06 20.00
N LYS A 35 10.27 -18.88 19.06
CA LYS A 35 9.94 -18.72 17.63
C LYS A 35 8.48 -19.03 17.35
N ILE A 36 7.97 -20.13 17.87
CA ILE A 36 6.56 -20.54 17.70
C ILE A 36 5.65 -19.51 18.36
N TRP A 37 6.01 -19.08 19.57
CA TRP A 37 5.26 -18.07 20.30
C TRP A 37 5.13 -16.75 19.53
N ILE A 38 6.25 -16.16 19.08
CA ILE A 38 6.23 -14.93 18.28
C ILE A 38 5.41 -15.11 17.01
N ASN A 39 5.52 -16.27 16.35
CA ASN A 39 4.77 -16.55 15.14
C ASN A 39 3.26 -16.63 15.40
N ILE A 40 2.83 -17.18 16.55
CA ILE A 40 1.42 -17.23 16.94
C ILE A 40 0.90 -15.83 17.26
N MET A 41 1.63 -15.03 18.03
CA MET A 41 1.23 -13.64 18.32
C MET A 41 1.13 -12.81 17.03
N LEU A 42 2.12 -12.90 16.13
CA LEU A 42 2.08 -12.16 14.86
C LEU A 42 0.91 -12.58 13.96
N ASN A 43 0.73 -13.88 13.73
CA ASN A 43 -0.27 -14.35 12.76
C ASN A 43 -1.70 -14.40 13.32
N GLN A 44 -1.88 -14.80 14.58
CA GLN A 44 -3.21 -15.10 15.12
C GLN A 44 -3.78 -13.95 15.94
N GLU A 45 -2.95 -13.30 16.75
CA GLU A 45 -3.40 -12.17 17.56
C GLU A 45 -3.40 -10.88 16.75
N LEU A 46 -2.25 -10.53 16.16
CA LEU A 46 -2.08 -9.28 15.41
C LEU A 46 -2.56 -9.37 13.95
N LYS A 47 -2.83 -10.60 13.45
CA LYS A 47 -3.23 -10.87 12.06
C LYS A 47 -2.29 -10.22 11.04
N LEU A 48 -1.00 -10.16 11.38
CA LEU A 48 0.05 -9.65 10.53
C LEU A 48 0.64 -10.81 9.72
N GLU A 49 0.74 -10.62 8.41
CA GLU A 49 1.58 -11.51 7.60
C GLU A 49 3.06 -11.30 7.95
N PRO A 50 3.85 -12.37 8.06
CA PRO A 50 5.28 -12.26 8.31
C PRO A 50 5.95 -11.53 7.14
N ILE A 51 6.52 -10.36 7.41
CA ILE A 51 7.21 -9.57 6.39
C ILE A 51 8.59 -10.17 6.13
N GLU A 52 8.80 -10.74 4.94
CA GLU A 52 10.12 -11.19 4.51
C GLU A 52 11.00 -10.01 4.11
N ARG A 53 11.94 -9.60 4.97
CA ARG A 53 12.86 -8.47 4.69
C ARG A 53 13.69 -8.65 3.42
N LYS A 54 13.85 -9.88 2.91
CA LYS A 54 14.59 -10.17 1.67
C LYS A 54 13.96 -9.50 0.46
N GLU A 55 12.67 -9.20 0.50
CA GLU A 55 11.94 -8.64 -0.64
C GLU A 55 11.95 -7.10 -0.66
N ALA A 56 12.47 -6.44 0.40
CA ALA A 56 12.44 -4.99 0.53
C ALA A 56 13.16 -4.26 -0.61
N LEU A 57 14.35 -4.72 -1.01
CA LEU A 57 15.13 -4.10 -2.08
C LEU A 57 14.47 -4.30 -3.47
N PRO A 58 14.05 -5.53 -3.86
CA PRO A 58 13.25 -5.72 -5.07
C PRO A 58 12.02 -4.81 -5.14
N TYR A 59 11.22 -4.71 -4.07
CA TYR A 59 10.04 -3.85 -4.06
C TYR A 59 10.39 -2.36 -4.20
N ALA A 60 11.44 -1.89 -3.51
CA ALA A 60 11.90 -0.52 -3.63
C ALA A 60 12.33 -0.19 -5.08
N LEU A 61 13.04 -1.11 -5.74
CA LEU A 61 13.44 -0.94 -7.14
C LEU A 61 12.22 -0.91 -8.07
N ILE A 62 11.26 -1.83 -7.89
CA ILE A 62 10.05 -1.88 -8.71
C ILE A 62 9.26 -0.58 -8.59
N VAL A 63 9.02 -0.09 -7.36
CA VAL A 63 8.29 1.15 -7.12
C VAL A 63 9.06 2.35 -7.67
N GLY A 64 10.37 2.42 -7.44
CA GLY A 64 11.23 3.50 -7.92
C GLY A 64 11.26 3.59 -9.45
N PHE A 65 11.52 2.47 -10.14
CA PHE A 65 11.49 2.44 -11.61
C PHE A 65 10.10 2.72 -12.16
N SER A 66 9.04 2.20 -11.54
CA SER A 66 7.66 2.50 -11.95
C SER A 66 7.34 3.98 -11.83
N ALA A 67 7.79 4.65 -10.77
CA ALA A 67 7.60 6.07 -10.57
C ALA A 67 8.39 6.91 -11.60
N LEU A 68 9.65 6.52 -11.89
CA LEU A 68 10.45 7.19 -12.92
C LEU A 68 9.80 7.08 -14.30
N VAL A 69 9.44 5.86 -14.73
CA VAL A 69 8.81 5.63 -16.03
C VAL A 69 7.46 6.34 -16.11
N GLY A 70 6.62 6.22 -15.08
CA GLY A 70 5.31 6.88 -15.03
C GLY A 70 5.40 8.40 -15.11
N SER A 71 6.41 9.00 -14.46
CA SER A 71 6.64 10.45 -14.50
C SER A 71 7.20 10.92 -15.84
N PHE A 72 7.88 10.05 -16.58
CA PHE A 72 8.46 10.39 -17.88
C PHE A 72 7.41 10.58 -18.96
N ILE A 73 6.32 9.81 -18.91
CA ILE A 73 5.22 9.84 -19.90
C ILE A 73 4.70 11.27 -20.14
N PRO A 74 4.30 12.04 -19.12
CA PRO A 74 3.83 13.41 -19.33
C PRO A 74 4.95 14.43 -19.59
N LEU A 75 6.20 14.15 -19.22
CA LEU A 75 7.33 15.03 -19.49
C LEU A 75 7.74 15.02 -20.97
N LEU A 76 7.50 13.91 -21.67
CA LEU A 76 7.81 13.79 -23.10
C LEU A 76 7.21 14.92 -23.95
N SER A 77 6.03 15.44 -23.59
CA SER A 77 5.43 16.55 -24.35
C SER A 77 6.27 17.81 -24.33
N PHE A 78 7.04 18.06 -23.26
CA PHE A 78 7.91 19.23 -23.15
C PHE A 78 9.20 19.14 -23.98
N PHE A 79 9.61 17.93 -24.39
CA PHE A 79 10.78 17.75 -25.25
C PHE A 79 10.50 18.13 -26.71
N PHE A 80 9.28 17.89 -27.19
CA PHE A 80 8.95 18.00 -28.61
C PHE A 80 8.04 19.18 -28.96
N LEU A 81 7.40 19.83 -27.97
CA LEU A 81 6.38 20.86 -28.22
C LEU A 81 6.74 22.18 -27.53
N PRO A 82 6.29 23.32 -28.09
CA PRO A 82 6.38 24.62 -27.41
C PRO A 82 5.67 24.59 -26.06
N ILE A 83 6.23 25.31 -25.07
CA ILE A 83 5.79 25.29 -23.66
C ILE A 83 4.26 25.41 -23.51
N LYS A 84 3.62 26.35 -24.20
CA LYS A 84 2.17 26.55 -24.11
C LYS A 84 1.38 25.31 -24.55
N SER A 85 1.75 24.70 -25.67
CA SER A 85 1.10 23.49 -26.18
C SER A 85 1.47 22.25 -25.36
N ALA A 86 2.72 22.19 -24.88
CA ALA A 86 3.24 21.09 -24.07
C ALA A 86 2.47 20.93 -22.75
N ILE A 87 2.06 22.03 -22.11
CA ILE A 87 1.27 22.00 -20.86
C ILE A 87 -0.08 21.29 -21.08
N TYR A 88 -0.86 21.69 -22.08
CA TYR A 88 -2.17 21.09 -22.35
C TYR A 88 -2.07 19.61 -22.73
N ILE A 89 -1.06 19.27 -23.54
CA ILE A 89 -0.81 17.89 -23.96
C ILE A 89 -0.33 17.04 -22.78
N SER A 90 0.56 17.57 -21.94
CA SER A 90 1.05 16.90 -20.72
C SER A 90 -0.09 16.61 -19.74
N LEU A 91 -0.98 17.58 -19.53
CA LEU A 91 -2.14 17.43 -18.65
C LEU A 91 -3.10 16.34 -19.16
N THR A 92 -3.34 16.32 -20.47
CA THR A 92 -4.21 15.32 -21.10
C THR A 92 -3.60 13.92 -21.00
N ILE A 93 -2.32 13.78 -21.33
CA ILE A 93 -1.60 12.51 -21.26
C ILE A 93 -1.55 12.00 -19.81
N SER A 94 -1.25 12.88 -18.84
CA SER A 94 -1.22 12.53 -17.40
C SER A 94 -2.59 12.03 -16.94
N SER A 95 -3.66 12.72 -17.34
CA SER A 95 -5.03 12.37 -16.95
C SER A 95 -5.43 10.99 -17.47
N ILE A 96 -5.13 10.71 -18.75
CA ILE A 96 -5.37 9.39 -19.36
C ILE A 96 -4.54 8.31 -18.67
N ALA A 97 -3.26 8.59 -18.39
CA ALA A 97 -2.37 7.64 -17.71
C ALA A 97 -2.87 7.30 -16.30
N LEU A 98 -3.27 8.29 -15.51
CA LEU A 98 -3.83 8.09 -14.18
C LEU A 98 -5.15 7.33 -14.21
N PHE A 99 -6.03 7.64 -15.17
CA PHE A 99 -7.25 6.88 -15.38
C PHE A 99 -6.95 5.40 -15.69
N ALA A 100 -6.00 5.14 -16.59
CA ALA A 100 -5.60 3.79 -16.97
C ALA A 100 -5.01 3.00 -15.79
N VAL A 101 -4.16 3.65 -14.97
CA VAL A 101 -3.61 3.04 -13.74
C VAL A 101 -4.72 2.75 -12.73
N GLY A 102 -5.64 3.69 -12.50
CA GLY A 102 -6.78 3.50 -11.59
C GLY A 102 -7.71 2.38 -12.06
N PHE A 103 -7.99 2.31 -13.36
CA PHE A 103 -8.75 1.25 -14.00
C PHE A 103 -8.08 -0.12 -13.83
N TYR A 104 -6.77 -0.20 -14.12
CA TYR A 104 -5.99 -1.43 -13.98
C TYR A 104 -5.93 -1.89 -12.52
N LYS A 105 -5.67 -0.97 -11.58
CA LYS A 105 -5.70 -1.23 -10.13
C LYS A 105 -7.02 -1.85 -9.72
N ALA A 106 -8.14 -1.30 -10.19
CA ALA A 106 -9.47 -1.82 -9.88
C ALA A 106 -9.79 -3.17 -10.53
N LYS A 107 -9.21 -3.45 -11.70
CA LYS A 107 -9.32 -4.77 -12.34
C LYS A 107 -8.58 -5.85 -11.56
N VAL A 108 -7.40 -5.52 -11.03
CA VAL A 108 -6.56 -6.46 -10.26
C VAL A 108 -7.12 -6.65 -8.84
N THR A 109 -7.66 -5.60 -8.21
CA THR A 109 -8.34 -5.70 -6.91
C THR A 109 -9.78 -6.15 -7.12
N LEU A 110 -10.06 -7.45 -6.94
CA LEU A 110 -11.42 -8.02 -7.03
C LEU A 110 -12.43 -7.18 -6.23
N GLY A 111 -13.39 -6.55 -6.93
CA GLY A 111 -14.63 -6.06 -6.30
C GLY A 111 -14.94 -4.55 -6.36
N ARG A 112 -14.17 -3.71 -7.07
CA ARG A 112 -14.50 -2.27 -7.21
C ARG A 112 -14.89 -1.90 -8.63
N ASN A 113 -15.79 -0.92 -8.79
CA ASN A 113 -16.20 -0.41 -10.09
C ASN A 113 -15.00 0.26 -10.78
N MET A 114 -14.56 -0.35 -11.90
CA MET A 114 -13.30 0.01 -12.57
C MET A 114 -13.29 1.45 -13.09
N ILE A 115 -14.42 1.91 -13.61
CA ILE A 115 -14.56 3.27 -14.14
C ILE A 115 -14.47 4.28 -13.00
N VAL A 116 -15.12 4.01 -11.87
CA VAL A 116 -15.11 4.89 -10.69
C VAL A 116 -13.70 5.06 -10.14
N GLN A 117 -12.95 3.96 -10.01
CA GLN A 117 -11.55 4.02 -9.55
C GLN A 117 -10.62 4.73 -10.53
N GLY A 118 -10.84 4.57 -11.83
CA GLY A 118 -10.12 5.35 -12.85
C GLY A 118 -10.41 6.84 -12.73
N LEU A 119 -11.69 7.22 -12.61
CA LEU A 119 -12.11 8.61 -12.45
C LEU A 119 -11.61 9.24 -11.16
N GLU A 120 -11.65 8.53 -10.02
CA GLU A 120 -11.09 8.97 -8.75
C GLU A 120 -9.60 9.32 -8.90
N MET A 121 -8.82 8.44 -9.53
CA MET A 121 -7.38 8.63 -9.68
C MET A 121 -7.04 9.79 -10.63
N MET A 122 -7.79 9.92 -11.72
CA MET A 122 -7.69 11.07 -12.64
C MET A 122 -8.03 12.38 -11.92
N PHE A 123 -9.12 12.41 -11.14
CA PHE A 123 -9.57 13.59 -10.41
C PHE A 123 -8.53 14.04 -9.37
N ILE A 124 -7.98 13.11 -8.59
CA ILE A 124 -6.91 13.41 -7.63
C ILE A 124 -5.70 14.03 -8.34
N GLY A 125 -5.30 13.50 -9.50
CA GLY A 125 -4.20 14.04 -10.29
C GLY A 125 -4.45 15.46 -10.80
N ILE A 126 -5.61 15.70 -11.41
CA ILE A 126 -6.00 17.03 -11.91
C ILE A 126 -6.08 18.02 -10.74
N PHE A 127 -6.69 17.62 -9.63
CA PHE A 127 -6.83 18.48 -8.45
C PHE A 127 -5.47 18.84 -7.85
N SER A 128 -4.56 17.87 -7.74
CA SER A 128 -3.18 18.12 -7.29
C SER A 128 -2.42 19.06 -8.24
N ALA A 129 -2.60 18.90 -9.55
CA ALA A 129 -1.96 19.77 -10.55
C ALA A 129 -2.49 21.21 -10.46
N LEU A 130 -3.80 21.40 -10.25
CA LEU A 130 -4.41 22.71 -10.06
C LEU A 130 -3.88 23.41 -8.80
N ILE A 131 -3.78 22.67 -7.68
CA ILE A 131 -3.19 23.20 -6.44
C ILE A 131 -1.72 23.59 -6.66
N GLY A 132 -0.94 22.72 -7.30
CA GLY A 132 0.46 22.99 -7.62
C GLY A 132 0.63 24.24 -8.49
N TYR A 133 -0.21 24.40 -9.51
CA TYR A 133 -0.22 25.59 -10.36
C TYR A 133 -0.59 26.86 -9.58
N PHE A 134 -1.61 26.79 -8.73
CA PHE A 134 -2.04 27.91 -7.90
C PHE A 134 -0.93 28.36 -6.94
N ILE A 135 -0.27 27.42 -6.28
CA ILE A 135 0.87 27.69 -5.40
C ILE A 135 2.03 28.30 -6.20
N GLY A 136 2.41 27.70 -7.33
CA GLY A 136 3.47 28.25 -8.20
C GLY A 136 3.16 29.69 -8.63
N SER A 137 1.91 29.96 -9.02
CA SER A 137 1.46 31.30 -9.38
C SER A 137 1.51 32.29 -8.21
N LEU A 138 1.14 31.86 -6.99
CA LEU A 138 1.17 32.70 -5.79
C LEU A 138 2.60 33.11 -5.42
N PHE A 139 3.55 32.17 -5.51
CA PHE A 139 4.95 32.42 -5.19
C PHE A 139 5.78 32.95 -6.36
N LYS A 140 5.19 33.14 -7.55
CA LYS A 140 5.87 33.51 -8.80
C LYS A 140 7.09 32.62 -9.11
N VAL A 141 6.96 31.32 -8.84
CA VAL A 141 7.96 30.29 -9.18
C VAL A 141 7.54 29.61 -10.48
#